data_AF-A0A7J3AWX1-F1
#
_entry.id   AF-A0A7J3AWX1-F1
#
_cell.length_a   1.000
_cell.length_b   1.000
_cell.length_c   1.000
_cell.angle_alpha   90.00
_cell.angle_beta   90.00
_cell.angle_gamma   90.00
#
_symmetry.space_group_name_H-M   'P 1'
#
loop_
_entity.id
_entity.type
_entity.pdbx_description
1 polymer ?
#
loop_
_entity_poly.entity_id
_entity_poly.type
_entity_poly.pdbx_seq_one_letter_code
_entity_poly.pdbx_strand_id
1 'polypeptide(L)'
;MRRKWEIVLIIFLTIFVIFDFMTRYRDYIECKMVEEIARSKGDYDEAEFYHEMASSRIKGFYVTLLIYFGIIASIEFALRTKERGKDKVGT
;
A
#
# COMPACT_ATOMS: atom_id res chain seq x y z
N MET A 1 -9.19 11.21 -24.96
CA MET A 1 -8.77 12.00 -23.78
C MET A 1 -8.91 11.25 -22.45
N ARG A 2 -10.03 10.54 -22.17
CA ARG A 2 -10.26 9.84 -20.89
C ARG A 2 -9.16 8.83 -20.47
N ARG A 3 -8.62 8.05 -21.42
CA ARG A 3 -7.51 7.09 -21.20
C ARG A 3 -6.21 7.71 -20.67
N LYS A 4 -5.94 8.98 -21.00
CA LYS A 4 -4.75 9.70 -20.51
C LYS A 4 -4.87 10.01 -19.01
N TRP A 5 -6.08 10.36 -18.56
CA TRP A 5 -6.36 10.67 -17.15
C TRP A 5 -6.31 9.43 -16.26
N GLU A 6 -6.70 8.27 -16.76
CA GLU A 6 -6.58 6.98 -16.05
C GLU A 6 -5.12 6.60 -15.81
N ILE A 7 -4.24 6.78 -16.81
CA ILE A 7 -2.80 6.55 -16.67
C ILE A 7 -2.19 7.51 -15.65
N VAL A 8 -2.54 8.80 -15.72
CA VAL A 8 -2.07 9.81 -14.76
C VAL A 8 -2.53 9.47 -13.34
N LEU A 9 -3.77 9.00 -13.18
CA LEU A 9 -4.30 8.55 -11.89
C LEU A 9 -3.52 7.35 -11.35
N ILE A 10 -3.23 6.34 -12.18
CA ILE A 10 -2.43 5.18 -11.78
C ILE A 10 -1.05 5.64 -11.30
N ILE A 11 -0.36 6.48 -12.07
CA ILE A 11 0.97 7.00 -11.69
C ILE A 11 0.90 7.73 -10.33
N PHE A 12 -0.10 8.57 -10.14
CA PHE A 12 -0.29 9.30 -8.88
C PHE A 12 -0.53 8.34 -7.70
N LEU A 13 -1.39 7.33 -7.87
CA LEU A 13 -1.64 6.30 -6.86
C LEU A 13 -0.39 5.48 -6.54
N THR A 14 0.42 5.13 -7.55
CA THR A 14 1.69 4.44 -7.34
C THR A 14 2.65 5.26 -6.49
N ILE A 15 2.79 6.56 -6.79
CA ILE A 15 3.64 7.46 -6.00
C ILE A 15 3.15 7.53 -4.56
N PHE A 16 1.83 7.64 -4.36
CA PHE A 16 1.23 7.64 -3.03
C PHE A 16 1.54 6.34 -2.25
N VAL A 17 1.42 5.17 -2.88
CA VAL A 17 1.73 3.88 -2.24
C VAL A 17 3.21 3.78 -1.88
N ILE A 18 4.11 4.24 -2.76
CA ILE A 18 5.55 4.29 -2.46
C ILE A 18 5.80 5.20 -1.26
N PHE A 19 5.16 6.36 -1.20
CA PHE A 19 5.30 7.27 -0.07
C PHE A 19 4.76 6.68 1.25
N ASP A 20 3.58 6.06 1.22
CA ASP A 20 3.01 5.33 2.37
C ASP A 20 3.93 4.18 2.83
N PHE A 21 4.55 3.46 1.89
CA PHE A 21 5.56 2.46 2.20
C PHE A 21 6.77 3.07 2.92
N MET A 22 7.36 4.11 2.34
CA MET A 22 8.58 4.73 2.88
C MET A 22 8.36 5.28 4.29
N THR A 23 7.20 5.90 4.55
CA THR A 23 6.84 6.42 5.88
C THR A 23 6.65 5.31 6.90
N ARG A 24 5.86 4.28 6.59
CA ARG A 24 5.63 3.14 7.49
C ARG A 24 6.89 2.30 7.71
N TYR A 25 7.73 2.17 6.70
CA TYR A 25 8.98 1.44 6.79
C TYR A 25 10.00 2.16 7.68
N ARG A 26 10.07 3.49 7.60
CA ARG A 26 10.86 4.28 8.54
C ARG A 26 10.36 4.08 9.97
N ASP A 27 9.06 4.23 10.21
CA ASP A 27 8.47 4.03 11.55
C ASP A 27 8.71 2.60 12.07
N TYR A 28 8.68 1.60 11.17
CA TYR A 28 9.02 0.22 11.51
C TYR A 28 10.47 0.08 11.98
N ILE A 29 11.43 0.67 11.27
CA ILE A 29 12.86 0.65 11.67
C ILE A 29 13.03 1.31 13.04
N GLU A 30 12.40 2.47 13.25
CA GLU A 30 12.47 3.17 14.54
C GLU A 30 11.92 2.29 15.68
N CYS A 31 10.78 1.64 15.49
CA CYS A 31 10.22 0.72 16.49
C CYS A 31 11.15 -0.47 16.76
N LYS A 32 11.74 -1.06 15.72
CA LYS A 32 12.68 -2.18 15.86
C LYS A 32 13.95 -1.80 16.62
N MET A 33 14.45 -0.59 16.39
CA MET A 33 15.62 -0.08 17.11
C MET A 33 15.31 0.10 18.60
N VAL A 34 14.14 0.66 18.94
CA VAL A 34 13.73 0.82 20.34
C VAL A 34 13.45 -0.52 21.01
N GLU A 35 12.82 -1.48 20.32
CA GLU A 35 12.63 -2.86 20.79
C GLU A 35 13.97 -3.49 21.19
N GLU A 36 15.00 -3.35 20.37
CA GLU A 36 16.32 -3.91 20.63
C GLU A 36 17.00 -3.26 21.84
N ILE A 37 16.89 -1.93 21.96
CA ILE A 37 17.39 -1.18 23.12
C ILE A 37 16.67 -1.65 24.40
N ALA A 38 15.34 -1.76 24.39
CA ALA A 38 14.56 -2.22 25.54
C ALA A 38 14.95 -3.65 25.95
N ARG A 39 15.08 -4.57 24.99
CA ARG A 39 15.59 -5.94 25.25
C ARG A 39 16.97 -5.94 25.89
N SER A 40 17.88 -5.10 25.42
CA SER A 40 19.24 -5.01 25.98
C SER A 40 19.26 -4.52 27.43
N LYS A 41 18.25 -3.73 27.83
CA LYS A 41 18.07 -3.25 29.20
C LYS A 41 17.32 -4.24 30.10
N GLY A 42 16.80 -5.33 29.52
CA GLY A 42 15.96 -6.30 30.22
C GLY A 42 14.52 -5.84 30.43
N ASP A 43 14.10 -4.74 29.80
CA ASP A 43 12.71 -4.28 29.82
C ASP A 43 11.93 -4.99 28.70
N TYR A 44 11.41 -6.17 29.03
CA TYR A 44 10.70 -7.02 28.07
C TYR A 44 9.29 -6.53 27.77
N ASP A 45 8.64 -5.83 28.70
CA ASP A 45 7.30 -5.27 28.51
C ASP A 45 7.35 -4.14 27.48
N GLU A 46 8.33 -3.23 27.61
CA GLU A 46 8.56 -2.17 26.62
C GLU A 46 8.97 -2.76 25.26
N ALA A 47 9.82 -3.79 25.25
CA ALA A 47 10.23 -4.44 24.02
C ALA A 47 9.04 -5.10 23.28
N GLU A 48 8.13 -5.77 24.00
CA GLU A 48 6.94 -6.37 23.41
C GLU A 48 6.00 -5.32 22.82
N PHE A 49 5.81 -4.19 23.52
CA PHE A 49 5.01 -3.08 23.02
C PHE A 49 5.54 -2.55 21.66
N TYR A 50 6.85 -2.28 21.56
CA TYR A 50 7.45 -1.81 20.30
C TYR A 50 7.48 -2.88 19.21
N HIS A 51 7.58 -4.15 19.59
CA HIS A 51 7.47 -5.28 18.66
C HIS A 51 6.08 -5.32 18.00
N GLU A 52 5.01 -5.22 18.80
CA GLU A 52 3.64 -5.19 18.29
C GLU A 52 3.39 -3.96 17.41
N MET A 53 3.89 -2.79 17.84
CA MET A 53 3.77 -1.56 17.09
C MET A 53 4.46 -1.66 15.71
N ALA A 54 5.69 -2.21 15.67
CA ALA A 54 6.41 -2.48 14.42
C ALA A 54 5.60 -3.43 13.50
N SER A 55 5.07 -4.53 14.05
CA SER A 55 4.23 -5.48 13.33
C SER A 55 2.98 -4.81 12.72
N SER A 56 2.34 -3.94 13.49
CA SER A 56 1.16 -3.19 13.06
C SER A 56 1.45 -2.25 11.88
N ARG A 57 2.61 -1.59 11.85
CA ARG A 57 3.02 -0.72 10.72
C ARG A 57 3.09 -1.50 9.40
N ILE A 58 3.73 -2.66 9.41
CA ILE A 58 3.88 -3.52 8.23
C ILE A 58 2.53 -4.12 7.81
N LYS A 59 1.72 -4.62 8.78
CA LYS A 59 0.36 -5.11 8.49
C LYS A 59 -0.51 -4.04 7.83
N GLY A 60 -0.45 -2.81 8.35
CA GLY A 60 -1.18 -1.69 7.76
C GLY A 60 -0.74 -1.38 6.32
N PHE A 61 0.54 -1.54 5.99
CA PHE A 61 1.01 -1.39 4.61
C PHE A 61 0.43 -2.46 3.67
N TYR A 62 0.37 -3.72 4.10
CA TYR A 62 -0.26 -4.78 3.29
C TYR A 62 -1.74 -4.48 2.98
N VAL A 63 -2.46 -3.89 3.93
CA VAL A 63 -3.85 -3.45 3.69
C VAL A 63 -3.90 -2.36 2.62
N THR A 64 -3.03 -1.34 2.70
CA THR A 64 -2.92 -0.30 1.66
C THR A 64 -2.63 -0.94 0.29
N LEU A 65 -1.72 -1.91 0.24
CA LEU A 65 -1.31 -2.57 -0.99
C LEU A 65 -2.46 -3.38 -1.62
N LEU A 66 -3.25 -4.10 -0.82
CA LEU A 66 -4.43 -4.83 -1.28
C LEU A 66 -5.48 -3.88 -1.87
N ILE A 67 -5.74 -2.76 -1.21
CA ILE A 67 -6.67 -1.73 -1.72
C ILE A 67 -6.17 -1.18 -3.05
N TYR A 68 -4.87 -0.85 -3.15
CA TYR A 68 -4.27 -0.36 -4.37
C TYR A 68 -4.41 -1.32 -5.55
N PHE A 69 -4.10 -2.61 -5.36
CA PHE A 69 -4.31 -3.63 -6.41
C PHE A 69 -5.78 -3.80 -6.76
N GLY A 70 -6.69 -3.73 -5.79
CA GLY A 70 -8.13 -3.77 -6.03
C GLY A 70 -8.61 -2.60 -6.90
N ILE A 71 -8.08 -1.39 -6.69
CA ILE A 71 -8.37 -0.22 -7.52
C ILE A 71 -7.86 -0.43 -8.94
N ILE A 72 -6.62 -0.87 -9.13
CA ILE A 72 -6.05 -1.13 -10.47
C ILE A 72 -6.89 -2.17 -11.21
N ALA A 73 -7.18 -3.31 -10.57
CA ALA A 73 -7.97 -4.37 -11.17
C ALA A 73 -9.37 -3.87 -11.59
N SER A 74 -9.98 -2.99 -10.79
CA SER A 74 -11.27 -2.37 -11.12
C SER A 74 -11.19 -1.44 -12.33
N ILE A 75 -10.12 -0.64 -12.44
CA ILE A 75 -9.87 0.23 -13.59
C ILE A 75 -9.67 -0.61 -14.85
N GLU A 76 -8.83 -1.65 -14.79
CA GLU A 76 -8.58 -2.56 -15.90
C GLU A 76 -9.86 -3.29 -16.35
N PHE A 77 -10.67 -3.76 -15.40
CA PHE A 77 -11.95 -4.41 -15.69
C PHE A 77 -12.94 -3.46 -16.39
N ALA A 78 -13.06 -2.22 -15.90
CA ALA A 78 -13.92 -1.20 -16.50
C ALA A 78 -13.47 -0.84 -17.93
N LEU A 79 -12.15 -0.81 -18.18
CA LEU A 79 -11.59 -0.59 -19.51
C LEU A 79 -11.92 -1.75 -20.46
N ARG A 80 -11.75 -3.00 -19.99
CA ARG A 80 -11.95 -4.20 -20.81
C ARG A 80 -13.41 -4.46 -21.18
N THR A 81 -14.35 -4.14 -20.30
CA THR A 81 -15.79 -4.27 -20.58
C THR A 81 -16.25 -3.23 -21.60
N LYS A 82 -15.67 -2.04 -21.60
CA LYS A 82 -15.99 -0.96 -22.53
C LYS A 82 -15.51 -1.22 -23.96
N GLU A 83 -14.36 -1.88 -24.13
CA GLU A 83 -13.87 -2.29 -25.45
C GLU A 83 -14.82 -3.30 -26.11
N ARG A 84 -15.24 -4.34 -25.38
CA ARG A 84 -16.20 -5.33 -25.87
C ARG A 84 -17.58 -4.77 -26.24
N GLY A 85 -17.98 -3.65 -25.65
CA GLY A 85 -19.24 -2.97 -25.98
C GLY A 85 -19.17 -2.16 -27.27
N LYS A 86 -18.00 -1.64 -27.66
CA LYS A 86 -17.82 -0.90 -28.92
C LYS A 86 -17.82 -1.80 -30.14
N ASP A 87 -17.26 -3.00 -30.02
CA ASP A 87 -17.18 -3.96 -31.12
C ASP A 87 -18.56 -4.48 -31.58
N LYS A 88 -19.59 -4.35 -30.74
CA LYS A 88 -20.96 -4.81 -31.02
C LYS A 88 -21.89 -3.77 -31.66
N VAL A 89 -21.47 -2.50 -31.76
CA VAL A 89 -22.31 -1.40 -32.28
C VAL A 89 -21.84 -0.97 -33.69
N GLY A 90 -20.74 -1.53 -34.18
CA GLY A 90 -20.16 -1.25 -35.50
C GLY A 90 -20.54 -2.23 -36.63
N THR A 91 -21.53 -3.10 -36.43
CA THR A 91 -22.06 -4.03 -37.43
C THR A 91 -23.53 -3.77 -37.67
#